data_AF-A0A2G9RZI9-F1
#
_entry.id   AF-A0A2G9RZI9-F1
#
_cell.length_a   1.000
_cell.length_b   1.000
_cell.length_c   1.000
_cell.angle_alpha   90.00
_cell.angle_beta   90.00
_cell.angle_gamma   90.00
#
_symmetry.space_group_name_H-M   'P 1'
#
loop_
_entity.id
_entity.type
_entity.pdbx_description
1 polymer ?
#
loop_
_entity_poly.entity_id
_entity_poly.type
_entity_poly.pdbx_seq_one_letter_code
_entity_poly.pdbx_strand_id
1 'polypeptide(L)'
;MLEVTNYIDKFYRALKIRIALVGLEIWTAGDKCNVTENPYMTLRAFLSYRRKILQQMPHDNAQLITGRSFHGTTIGLAPLQAMCSSYQSGGVNMDHSDNAIGVAATMAHEMGHNFGMNHDAAGCCTAKPEDGGCIMAAATG
;
A
#
# COMPACT_ATOMS: atom_id res chain seq x y z
N MET A 1 0.72 3.07 12.82
CA MET A 1 1.83 3.28 11.85
C MET A 1 3.08 2.47 12.14
N LEU A 2 3.71 2.57 13.32
CA LEU A 2 4.89 1.76 13.64
C LEU A 2 4.58 0.26 13.61
N GLU A 3 3.45 -0.13 14.18
CA GLU A 3 2.99 -1.52 14.16
C GLU A 3 2.74 -2.04 12.74
N VAL A 4 2.03 -1.27 11.91
CA VAL A 4 1.80 -1.56 10.48
C VAL A 4 3.14 -1.79 9.76
N THR A 5 4.12 -0.90 9.95
CA THR A 5 5.45 -1.03 9.33
C THR A 5 6.16 -2.31 9.79
N ASN A 6 6.08 -2.65 11.09
CA ASN A 6 6.69 -3.86 11.62
C ASN A 6 6.09 -5.14 11.01
N TYR A 7 4.77 -5.19 10.79
CA TYR A 7 4.13 -6.29 10.09
C TYR A 7 4.61 -6.39 8.64
N ILE A 8 4.65 -5.26 7.91
CA ILE A 8 5.09 -5.24 6.53
C ILE A 8 6.55 -5.72 6.41
N ASP A 9 7.46 -5.22 7.25
CA ASP A 9 8.84 -5.73 7.29
C ASP A 9 8.88 -7.24 7.56
N LYS A 10 8.06 -7.74 8.49
CA LYS A 10 7.96 -9.18 8.78
C LYS A 10 7.49 -9.98 7.56
N PHE A 11 6.51 -9.49 6.80
CA PHE A 11 6.03 -10.16 5.58
C PHE A 11 7.12 -10.22 4.49
N TYR A 12 7.81 -9.11 4.25
CA TYR A 12 8.82 -9.01 3.20
C TYR A 12 10.15 -9.72 3.49
N ARG A 13 10.42 -10.09 4.76
CA ARG A 13 11.62 -10.87 5.11
C ARG A 13 11.71 -12.21 4.39
N ALA A 14 10.58 -12.89 4.13
CA ALA A 14 10.55 -14.14 3.37
C ALA A 14 11.09 -13.98 1.94
N LEU A 15 11.01 -12.76 1.39
CA LEU A 15 11.49 -12.38 0.07
C LEU A 15 12.89 -11.74 0.10
N LYS A 16 13.57 -11.77 1.26
CA LYS A 16 14.87 -11.11 1.49
C LYS A 16 14.83 -9.59 1.27
N ILE A 17 13.67 -8.98 1.43
CA ILE A 17 13.47 -7.52 1.36
C ILE A 17 13.30 -7.01 2.80
N ARG A 18 13.90 -5.85 3.09
CA ARG A 18 13.72 -5.14 4.37
C ARG A 18 12.95 -3.86 4.12
N ILE A 19 11.97 -3.60 4.98
CA ILE A 19 11.12 -2.42 4.89
C ILE A 19 11.48 -1.52 6.06
N ALA A 20 11.91 -0.30 5.74
CA ALA A 20 12.28 0.70 6.73
C ALA A 20 11.41 1.95 6.55
N LEU A 21 10.74 2.37 7.62
CA LEU A 21 10.03 3.65 7.65
C LEU A 21 11.04 4.78 7.79
N VAL A 22 11.33 5.46 6.69
CA VAL A 22 12.31 6.58 6.64
C VAL A 22 11.66 7.96 6.75
N GLY A 23 10.34 8.05 6.64
CA GLY A 23 9.58 9.28 6.76
C GLY A 23 8.12 9.01 7.07
N LEU A 24 7.49 9.89 7.84
CA LEU A 24 6.08 9.86 8.19
C LEU A 24 5.52 11.28 8.12
N GLU A 25 4.48 11.48 7.31
CA GLU A 25 3.76 12.75 7.24
C GLU A 25 2.28 12.52 7.59
N ILE A 26 1.73 13.40 8.43
CA ILE A 26 0.32 13.36 8.85
C ILE A 26 -0.34 14.68 8.48
N TRP A 27 -1.39 14.63 7.67
CA TRP A 27 -2.07 15.81 7.12
C TRP A 27 -3.14 16.38 8.08
N THR A 28 -2.70 16.97 9.19
CA THR A 28 -3.60 17.51 10.22
C THR A 28 -4.31 18.82 9.83
N ALA A 29 -3.73 19.60 8.92
CA ALA A 29 -4.29 20.87 8.44
C ALA A 29 -5.14 20.73 7.16
N GLY A 30 -5.45 19.48 6.77
CA GLY A 30 -6.15 19.15 5.53
C GLY A 30 -5.27 18.45 4.50
N ASP A 31 -5.93 17.73 3.59
CA ASP A 31 -5.29 16.85 2.62
C ASP A 31 -4.36 17.62 1.67
N LYS A 32 -3.16 17.07 1.42
CA LYS A 32 -2.17 17.68 0.50
C LYS A 32 -2.39 17.31 -0.98
N CYS A 33 -3.28 16.37 -1.23
CA CYS A 33 -3.77 16.04 -2.56
C CYS A 33 -5.27 15.70 -2.50
N ASN A 34 -5.92 15.61 -3.65
CA ASN A 34 -7.34 15.26 -3.68
C ASN A 34 -7.54 13.77 -3.32
N VAL A 35 -8.13 13.51 -2.15
CA VAL A 35 -8.50 12.16 -1.70
C VAL A 35 -10.01 12.01 -1.90
N THR A 36 -10.43 11.07 -2.73
CA THR A 36 -11.84 10.82 -3.06
C THR A 36 -12.18 9.33 -2.92
N GLU A 37 -13.47 9.01 -3.04
CA GLU A 37 -13.97 7.63 -3.05
C GLU A 37 -13.52 6.85 -4.31
N ASN A 38 -12.98 7.51 -5.32
CA ASN A 38 -12.43 6.84 -6.50
C ASN A 38 -10.92 6.55 -6.27
N PRO A 39 -10.51 5.28 -6.09
CA PRO A 39 -9.13 4.94 -5.78
C PRO A 39 -8.15 5.33 -6.90
N TYR A 40 -8.57 5.29 -8.16
CA TYR A 40 -7.74 5.71 -9.30
C TYR A 40 -7.46 7.22 -9.29
N MET A 41 -8.47 8.02 -8.94
CA MET A 41 -8.31 9.48 -8.83
C MET A 41 -7.38 9.82 -7.66
N THR A 42 -7.59 9.17 -6.50
CA THR A 42 -6.77 9.34 -5.30
C THR A 42 -5.33 8.92 -5.55
N LEU A 43 -5.08 7.75 -6.16
CA LEU A 43 -3.74 7.27 -6.49
C LEU A 43 -3.00 8.24 -7.41
N ARG A 44 -3.66 8.74 -8.47
CA ARG A 44 -3.06 9.71 -9.38
C ARG A 44 -2.67 11.01 -8.66
N ALA A 45 -3.57 11.51 -7.80
CA ALA A 45 -3.33 12.73 -7.03
C ALA A 45 -2.17 12.54 -6.03
N PHE A 46 -2.14 11.40 -5.34
CA PHE A 46 -1.11 11.05 -4.37
C PHE A 46 0.26 10.89 -5.02
N LEU A 47 0.37 10.16 -6.14
CA LEU A 47 1.65 10.00 -6.85
C LEU A 47 2.18 11.34 -7.40
N SER A 48 1.29 12.22 -7.85
CA SER A 48 1.66 13.59 -8.25
C SER A 48 2.21 14.40 -7.07
N TYR A 49 1.61 14.26 -5.88
CA TYR A 49 2.11 14.87 -4.66
C TYR A 49 3.47 14.27 -4.23
N ARG A 50 3.60 12.94 -4.20
CA ARG A 50 4.84 12.21 -3.88
C ARG A 50 6.01 12.75 -4.71
N ARG A 51 5.81 12.92 -6.02
CA ARG A 51 6.83 13.44 -6.93
C ARG A 51 7.35 14.81 -6.52
N LYS A 52 6.49 15.68 -5.98
CA LYS A 52 6.87 17.04 -5.53
C LYS A 52 7.72 17.00 -4.26
N ILE A 53 7.44 16.07 -3.35
CA ILE A 53 8.14 15.97 -2.06
C ILE A 53 9.41 15.13 -2.13
N LEU A 54 9.62 14.34 -3.19
CA LEU A 54 10.73 13.39 -3.31
C LEU A 54 12.12 14.05 -3.17
N GLN A 55 12.27 15.31 -3.57
CA GLN A 55 13.53 16.05 -3.38
C GLN A 55 13.79 16.43 -1.93
N GLN A 56 12.74 16.72 -1.16
CA GLN A 56 12.82 17.16 0.24
C GLN A 56 12.93 15.98 1.20
N MET A 57 12.23 14.89 0.88
CA MET A 57 12.27 13.63 1.62
C MET A 57 12.58 12.50 0.63
N PRO A 58 13.86 12.18 0.37
CA PRO A 58 14.23 11.07 -0.48
C PRO A 58 13.73 9.73 0.07
N HIS A 59 13.03 8.94 -0.75
CA HIS A 59 12.50 7.62 -0.38
C HIS A 59 12.19 6.78 -1.63
N ASP A 60 12.27 5.45 -1.50
CA ASP A 60 12.09 4.52 -2.62
C ASP A 60 10.62 4.34 -3.02
N ASN A 61 9.71 4.34 -2.04
CA ASN A 61 8.28 4.10 -2.19
C ASN A 61 7.49 4.90 -1.15
N ALA A 62 6.26 5.32 -1.47
CA ALA A 62 5.37 5.95 -0.49
C ALA A 62 3.97 5.33 -0.56
N GLN A 63 3.36 5.15 0.61
CA GLN A 63 2.01 4.59 0.75
C GLN A 63 1.12 5.59 1.48
N LEU A 64 -0.02 5.93 0.90
CA LEU A 64 -1.06 6.72 1.56
C LEU A 64 -2.00 5.78 2.31
N ILE A 65 -2.30 6.09 3.57
CA ILE A 65 -3.44 5.52 4.30
C ILE A 65 -4.52 6.59 4.39
N THR A 66 -5.76 6.22 4.08
CA THR A 66 -6.91 7.12 4.14
C THR A 66 -8.06 6.47 4.92
N GLY A 67 -8.73 7.27 5.76
CA GLY A 67 -9.98 6.89 6.40
C GLY A 67 -11.21 7.04 5.48
N ARG A 68 -11.03 7.50 4.23
CA ARG A 68 -12.12 7.50 3.25
C ARG A 68 -12.34 6.11 2.69
N SER A 69 -13.60 5.70 2.65
CA SER A 69 -14.01 4.51 1.93
C SER A 69 -13.96 4.74 0.42
N PHE A 70 -13.31 3.83 -0.29
CA PHE A 70 -13.35 3.76 -1.74
C PHE A 70 -14.62 3.04 -2.21
N HIS A 71 -15.07 3.37 -3.42
CA HIS A 71 -16.26 2.77 -4.00
C HIS A 71 -16.02 1.29 -4.37
N GLY A 72 -17.02 0.45 -4.11
CA GLY A 72 -16.96 -0.99 -4.40
C GLY A 72 -16.18 -1.77 -3.34
N THR A 73 -15.48 -2.82 -3.77
CA THR A 73 -14.72 -3.73 -2.88
C THR A 73 -13.23 -3.40 -2.82
N THR A 74 -12.80 -2.30 -3.45
CA THR A 74 -11.38 -1.92 -3.51
C THR A 74 -10.95 -1.31 -2.19
N ILE A 75 -10.00 -1.94 -1.51
CA ILE A 75 -9.41 -1.45 -0.25
C ILE A 75 -7.99 -0.90 -0.42
N GLY A 76 -7.37 -1.12 -1.57
CA GLY A 76 -6.04 -0.62 -1.92
C GLY A 76 -5.88 -0.50 -3.43
N LEU A 77 -4.91 0.29 -3.87
CA LEU A 77 -4.52 0.37 -5.28
C LEU A 77 -3.09 0.87 -5.46
N ALA A 78 -2.32 0.19 -6.32
CA ALA A 78 -0.96 0.57 -6.67
C ALA A 78 -0.59 0.22 -8.13
N PRO A 79 0.38 0.93 -8.75
CA PRO A 79 0.89 0.56 -10.06
C PRO A 79 1.76 -0.69 -10.01
N LEU A 80 1.62 -1.55 -11.00
CA LEU A 80 2.44 -2.75 -11.18
C LEU A 80 3.86 -2.38 -11.64
N GLN A 81 4.88 -3.06 -11.10
CA GLN A 81 6.29 -2.95 -11.50
C GLN A 81 6.84 -1.51 -11.46
N ALA A 82 6.43 -0.76 -10.45
CA ALA A 82 6.75 0.66 -10.31
C ALA A 82 7.72 1.00 -9.19
N MET A 83 8.25 0.01 -8.45
CA MET A 83 9.20 0.23 -7.37
C MET A 83 10.39 1.08 -7.85
N CYS A 84 10.81 2.04 -7.02
CA CYS A 84 11.84 3.05 -7.30
C CYS A 84 11.54 4.05 -8.45
N SER A 85 10.43 3.90 -9.18
CA SER A 85 9.99 4.92 -10.14
C SER A 85 9.74 6.26 -9.43
N SER A 86 10.33 7.33 -9.95
CA SER A 86 10.10 8.70 -9.46
C SER A 86 8.65 9.17 -9.69
N TYR A 87 7.90 8.52 -10.58
CA TYR A 87 6.53 8.88 -10.93
C TYR A 87 5.48 7.97 -10.30
N GLN A 88 5.80 6.69 -10.11
CA GLN A 88 4.79 5.66 -9.86
C GLN A 88 5.07 4.75 -8.65
N SER A 89 6.20 4.90 -7.95
CA SER A 89 6.52 4.06 -6.79
C SER A 89 5.69 4.44 -5.56
N GLY A 90 4.50 3.87 -5.46
CA GLY A 90 3.62 4.03 -4.31
C GLY A 90 2.24 3.41 -4.49
N GLY A 91 1.40 3.57 -3.47
CA GLY A 91 0.06 3.02 -3.43
C GLY A 91 -0.84 3.80 -2.48
N VAL A 92 -2.15 3.52 -2.54
CA VAL A 92 -3.17 4.08 -1.65
C VAL A 92 -3.89 2.94 -0.96
N ASN A 93 -4.20 3.10 0.32
CA ASN A 93 -4.72 2.05 1.19
C ASN A 93 -5.83 2.62 2.07
N MET A 94 -6.95 1.92 2.15
CA MET A 94 -8.03 2.25 3.07
C MET A 94 -7.68 1.77 4.48
N ASP A 95 -7.98 2.59 5.49
CA ASP A 95 -7.98 2.18 6.89
C ASP A 95 -9.28 1.42 7.19
N HIS A 96 -9.36 0.17 6.73
CA HIS A 96 -10.59 -0.63 6.70
C HIS A 96 -10.77 -1.57 7.90
N SER A 97 -9.78 -1.62 8.81
CA SER A 97 -9.78 -2.58 9.92
C SER A 97 -9.24 -1.94 11.20
N ASP A 98 -9.91 -2.20 12.32
CA ASP A 98 -9.43 -1.80 13.65
C ASP A 98 -8.12 -2.49 14.04
N ASN A 99 -7.80 -3.63 13.38
CA ASN A 99 -6.55 -4.34 13.59
C ASN A 99 -5.49 -3.88 12.59
N ALA A 100 -4.36 -3.40 13.10
CA ALA A 100 -3.23 -2.93 12.30
C ALA A 100 -2.74 -3.96 11.27
N ILE A 101 -2.91 -5.27 11.52
CA ILE A 101 -2.52 -6.31 10.58
C ILE A 101 -3.33 -6.26 9.27
N GLY A 102 -4.61 -5.85 9.32
CA GLY A 102 -5.47 -5.76 8.14
C GLY A 102 -4.97 -4.69 7.17
N VAL A 103 -4.69 -3.49 7.69
CA VAL A 103 -4.10 -2.38 6.92
C VAL A 103 -2.68 -2.73 6.45
N ALA A 104 -1.90 -3.41 7.28
CA ALA A 104 -0.55 -3.86 6.92
C ALA A 104 -0.57 -4.88 5.77
N ALA A 105 -1.51 -5.82 5.76
CA ALA A 105 -1.67 -6.79 4.69
C ALA A 105 -2.03 -6.11 3.36
N THR A 106 -2.99 -5.16 3.38
CA THR A 106 -3.33 -4.37 2.19
C THR A 106 -2.13 -3.57 1.69
N MET A 107 -1.42 -2.87 2.58
CA MET A 107 -0.23 -2.11 2.17
C MET A 107 0.88 -3.01 1.62
N ALA A 108 1.08 -4.19 2.21
CA ALA A 108 2.02 -5.16 1.69
C ALA A 108 1.62 -5.69 0.31
N HIS A 109 0.32 -5.91 0.07
CA HIS A 109 -0.23 -6.28 -1.24
C HIS A 109 0.04 -5.19 -2.29
N GLU A 110 -0.24 -3.93 -1.96
CA GLU A 110 0.00 -2.80 -2.87
C GLU A 110 1.49 -2.58 -3.17
N MET A 111 2.35 -2.74 -2.16
CA MET A 111 3.80 -2.77 -2.38
C MET A 111 4.22 -3.97 -3.24
N GLY A 112 3.50 -5.09 -3.17
CA GLY A 112 3.76 -6.29 -3.97
C GLY A 112 3.55 -6.00 -5.45
N HIS A 113 2.45 -5.31 -5.80
CA HIS A 113 2.25 -4.76 -7.14
C HIS A 113 3.43 -3.86 -7.55
N ASN A 114 3.86 -2.93 -6.68
CA ASN A 114 5.03 -2.09 -7.01
C ASN A 114 6.29 -2.92 -7.29
N PHE A 115 6.52 -4.03 -6.56
CA PHE A 115 7.60 -4.99 -6.84
C PHE A 115 7.38 -5.87 -8.07
N GLY A 116 6.23 -5.77 -8.74
CA GLY A 116 5.90 -6.50 -9.97
C GLY A 116 5.15 -7.81 -9.74
N MET A 117 4.64 -8.07 -8.53
CA MET A 117 3.81 -9.24 -8.25
C MET A 117 2.41 -9.04 -8.80
N ASN A 118 1.90 -10.03 -9.53
CA ASN A 118 0.49 -10.09 -9.88
C ASN A 118 -0.30 -10.79 -8.77
N HIS A 119 -1.63 -10.75 -8.85
CA HIS A 119 -2.45 -11.58 -7.98
C HIS A 119 -2.12 -13.06 -8.12
N ASP A 120 -2.26 -13.81 -7.02
CA ASP A 120 -2.10 -15.25 -6.99
C ASP A 120 -3.05 -15.92 -8.00
N ALA A 121 -2.50 -16.79 -8.84
CA ALA A 121 -3.30 -17.67 -9.70
C ALA A 121 -3.98 -18.76 -8.86
N ALA A 122 -5.02 -19.38 -9.42
CA ALA A 122 -5.69 -20.52 -8.78
C ALA A 122 -4.68 -21.62 -8.43
N GLY A 123 -4.67 -22.03 -7.16
CA GLY A 123 -3.75 -23.05 -6.63
C GLY A 123 -2.35 -22.56 -6.23
N CYS A 124 -2.01 -21.27 -6.43
CA CYS A 124 -0.73 -20.70 -6.00
C CYS A 124 -0.69 -20.48 -4.48
N CYS A 125 -1.77 -19.92 -3.92
CA CYS A 125 -1.90 -19.78 -2.49
C CYS A 125 -2.37 -21.08 -1.85
N THR A 126 -1.50 -21.71 -1.06
CA THR A 126 -1.83 -22.92 -0.28
C THR A 126 -2.14 -22.60 1.19
N ALA A 127 -1.98 -21.34 1.60
CA ALA A 127 -2.34 -20.90 2.94
C ALA A 127 -3.87 -20.91 3.09
N LYS A 128 -4.35 -21.32 4.26
CA LYS A 128 -5.77 -21.35 4.52
C LYS A 128 -6.28 -19.94 4.88
N PRO A 129 -7.55 -19.60 4.58
CA PRO A 129 -8.12 -18.32 4.96
C PRO A 129 -8.05 -18.06 6.48
N GLU A 130 -8.22 -19.09 7.32
CA GLU A 130 -8.11 -18.97 8.78
C GLU A 130 -6.69 -18.61 9.25
N ASP A 131 -5.67 -18.91 8.44
CA ASP A 131 -4.26 -18.56 8.70
C ASP A 131 -3.91 -17.15 8.16
N GLY A 132 -4.89 -16.43 7.60
CA GLY A 132 -4.74 -15.09 7.00
C GLY A 132 -4.53 -15.09 5.48
N GLY A 133 -4.43 -16.27 4.84
CA GLY A 133 -4.23 -16.39 3.39
C GLY A 133 -2.86 -15.90 2.91
N CYS A 134 -2.75 -15.62 1.62
CA CYS A 134 -1.54 -15.08 0.99
C CYS A 134 -1.70 -13.60 0.70
N ILE A 135 -0.62 -12.83 0.84
CA ILE A 135 -0.62 -11.38 0.64
C ILE A 135 -1.14 -11.00 -0.75
N MET A 136 -0.77 -11.74 -1.79
CA MET A 136 -1.16 -11.45 -3.18
C MET A 136 -2.46 -12.14 -3.62
N ALA A 137 -3.23 -12.74 -2.71
CA ALA A 137 -4.57 -13.18 -3.04
C ALA A 137 -5.39 -11.99 -3.55
N ALA A 138 -6.25 -12.21 -4.55
CA ALA A 138 -7.10 -11.15 -5.07
C ALA A 138 -7.97 -10.59 -3.93
N ALA A 139 -7.72 -9.34 -3.54
CA ALA A 139 -8.39 -8.73 -2.41
C ALA A 139 -9.85 -8.41 -2.79
N THR A 140 -10.79 -9.12 -2.18
CA THR A 140 -12.18 -8.66 -2.05
C THR A 140 -12.33 -8.11 -0.64
N GLY A 141 -12.63 -6.81 -0.51
CA GLY A 141 -13.13 -6.25 0.74
C GLY A 141 -14.46 -6.87 1.16
#